data_AF-E2B9Z3-F1
#
_entry.id   AF-E2B9Z3-F1
#
_cell.length_a   1.000
_cell.length_b   1.000
_cell.length_c   1.000
_cell.angle_alpha   90.00
_cell.angle_beta   90.00
_cell.angle_gamma   90.00
#
_symmetry.space_group_name_H-M   'P 1'
#
loop_
_entity.id
_entity.type
_entity.pdbx_description
1 polymer ?
#
loop_
_entity_poly.entity_id
_entity_poly.type
_entity_poly.pdbx_seq_one_letter_code
_entity_poly.pdbx_strand_id
1 'polypeptide(L)' 'MYENLFKNPLHRVFVYGTLKRGEPNHSIIKDVANGYAKFLGIAKTTTSYPLVIATKYNIPFLLKKPNVGNVS' A
#
# COMPACT_ATOMS: atom_id res chain seq x y z
N MET A 1 -5.16 23.66 -21.97
CA MET A 1 -3.80 23.16 -22.33
C MET A 1 -2.81 23.22 -21.17
N TYR A 2 -3.09 23.91 -20.04
CA TYR A 2 -2.16 24.08 -18.91
C TYR A 2 -2.46 23.22 -17.65
N GLU A 3 -3.53 22.41 -17.65
CA GLU A 3 -4.02 21.65 -16.48
C GLU A 3 -3.00 20.64 -15.90
N ASN A 4 -2.01 20.20 -16.68
CA ASN A 4 -1.05 19.19 -16.24
C ASN A 4 0.24 19.78 -15.63
N LEU A 5 0.47 21.10 -15.70
CA LEU A 5 1.73 21.71 -15.20
C LEU A 5 1.86 21.69 -13.68
N PHE A 6 0.75 21.63 -12.94
CA PHE A 6 0.74 21.59 -11.48
C PHE A 6 0.47 20.18 -10.91
N LYS A 7 0.27 19.19 -11.79
CA LYS A 7 -0.03 17.84 -11.35
C LYS A 7 1.26 17.15 -10.94
N ASN A 8 1.35 16.79 -9.67
CA ASN A 8 2.46 15.98 -9.19
C ASN A 8 2.54 14.68 -10.02
N PRO A 9 3.69 14.34 -10.63
CA PRO A 9 3.83 13.12 -11.42
C PRO A 9 3.74 11.84 -10.56
N LEU A 10 3.79 11.97 -9.22
CA LEU A 10 3.76 10.86 -8.29
C LEU A 10 2.33 10.54 -7.81
N HIS A 11 2.04 9.25 -7.75
CA HIS A 11 0.82 8.73 -7.16
C HIS A 11 1.01 8.37 -5.68
N ARG A 12 0.00 8.67 -4.85
CA ARG A 12 -0.01 8.21 -3.45
C ARG A 12 -0.54 6.78 -3.39
N VAL A 13 0.25 5.89 -2.80
CA VAL A 13 -0.11 4.48 -2.60
C VAL A 13 -0.04 4.16 -1.12
N PHE A 14 -1.08 3.49 -0.61
CA PHE A 14 -1.10 2.94 0.74
C PHE A 14 -0.77 1.45 0.69
N VAL A 15 0.33 1.04 1.33
CA VAL A 15 0.76 -0.37 1.41
C VAL A 15 0.40 -0.96 2.77
N TYR A 16 -0.21 -2.14 2.77
CA TYR A 16 -0.70 -2.82 3.99
C TYR A 16 -0.05 -4.20 4.23
N GLY A 17 0.57 -4.79 3.21
CA GLY A 17 1.11 -6.15 3.24
C GLY A 17 2.63 -6.21 3.15
N THR A 18 3.14 -7.17 2.38
CA THR A 18 4.57 -7.53 2.33
C THR A 18 5.51 -6.46 1.75
N LEU A 19 4.95 -5.35 1.25
CA LEU A 19 5.69 -4.19 0.74
C LEU A 19 6.02 -3.15 1.83
N LYS A 20 5.44 -3.24 3.03
CA LYS A 20 5.77 -2.35 4.16
C LYS A 20 7.24 -2.50 4.56
N ARG A 21 7.77 -1.50 5.26
CA ARG A 21 9.12 -1.55 5.83
C ARG A 21 9.27 -2.74 6.79
N GLY A 22 10.35 -3.50 6.63
CA GLY A 22 10.62 -4.69 7.44
C GLY A 22 9.94 -5.98 6.95
N GLU A 23 9.11 -5.91 5.91
CA GLU A 23 8.46 -7.08 5.32
C GLU A 23 9.24 -7.64 4.12
N PRO A 24 9.00 -8.91 3.72
CA PRO A 24 9.86 -9.61 2.76
C PRO A 24 10.02 -8.96 1.38
N ASN A 25 9.02 -8.22 0.89
CA ASN A 25 9.02 -7.61 -0.44
C ASN A 25 9.38 -6.12 -0.42
N HIS A 26 9.84 -5.57 0.71
CA HIS A 26 10.15 -4.15 0.82
C HIS A 26 11.25 -3.70 -0.16
N SER A 27 12.20 -4.58 -0.46
CA SER A 27 13.29 -4.32 -1.42
C SER A 27 12.79 -3.90 -2.80
N ILE A 28 11.64 -4.43 -3.25
CA ILE A 28 11.06 -4.12 -4.56
C ILE A 28 10.71 -2.64 -4.70
N ILE A 29 10.17 -2.02 -3.64
CA ILE A 29 9.82 -0.58 -3.62
C ILE A 29 11.06 0.30 -3.49
N LYS A 30 12.13 -0.21 -2.85
CA LYS A 30 13.37 0.53 -2.64
C LYS A 30 14.28 0.50 -3.87
N ASP A 31 14.12 -0.51 -4.72
CA ASP A 31 14.93 -0.69 -5.92
C ASP A 31 14.61 0.39 -6.96
N VAL A 32 15.63 1.19 -7.27
CA VAL A 32 15.56 2.29 -8.25
C VAL A 32 15.31 1.80 -9.67
N ALA A 33 15.61 0.52 -9.96
CA ALA A 33 15.29 -0.08 -11.25
C ALA A 33 13.77 -0.24 -11.45
N ASN A 34 13.00 -0.33 -10.35
CA ASN A 34 11.53 -0.43 -10.39
C ASN A 34 10.83 0.94 -10.36
N GLY A 35 11.59 2.04 -10.35
CA GLY A 35 11.09 3.41 -10.31
C GLY A 35 11.39 4.13 -9.00
N TYR A 36 10.65 5.21 -8.74
CA TYR A 36 10.86 6.07 -7.57
C TYR A 36 9.70 5.99 -6.59
N ALA A 37 10.01 5.67 -5.34
CA ALA A 37 9.06 5.73 -4.23
C ALA A 37 9.63 6.55 -3.07
N LYS A 38 8.80 7.42 -2.49
CA LYS A 38 9.12 8.22 -1.31
C LYS A 38 8.16 7.88 -0.18
N PHE A 39 8.69 7.51 0.97
CA PHE A 39 7.88 7.32 2.16
C PHE A 39 7.32 8.67 2.65
N LEU A 40 6.01 8.72 2.87
CA LEU A 40 5.32 9.92 3.35
C LEU A 40 4.97 9.86 4.84
N GLY A 41 4.71 8.68 5.39
CA GLY A 41 4.31 8.52 6.78
C GLY A 41 3.58 7.20 7.06
N ILE A 42 3.18 7.03 8.32
CA ILE A 42 2.31 5.94 8.76
C ILE A 42 0.86 6.41 8.62
N ALA A 43 -0.02 5.51 8.16
CA ALA A 43 -1.44 5.82 7.97
C ALA A 43 -2.32 4.61 8.31
N LYS A 44 -3.61 4.86 8.48
CA LYS A 44 -4.67 3.86 8.65
C LYS A 44 -5.78 4.16 7.64
N THR A 45 -6.46 3.14 7.14
CA THR A 45 -7.63 3.36 6.29
C THR A 45 -8.75 4.00 7.12
N THR A 46 -9.42 5.00 6.58
CA THR A 46 -10.59 5.62 7.23
C THR A 46 -11.78 4.66 7.24
N THR A 47 -11.97 3.91 6.16
CA THR A 47 -12.93 2.81 6.06
C THR A 47 -12.28 1.50 6.50
N SER A 48 -12.99 0.68 7.28
CA SER A 48 -12.53 -0.66 7.65
C SER A 48 -12.65 -1.63 6.46
N TYR A 49 -11.67 -2.52 6.35
CA TYR A 49 -11.65 -3.60 5.37
C TYR A 49 -11.11 -4.87 6.04
N PRO A 50 -11.59 -6.08 5.68
CA PRO A 50 -11.03 -7.32 6.19
C PRO A 50 -9.64 -7.54 5.62
N LEU A 51 -8.64 -7.56 6.48
CA LEU A 51 -7.30 -8.02 6.18
C LEU A 51 -7.15 -9.45 6.69
N VAL A 52 -6.96 -10.40 5.78
CA VAL A 52 -6.83 -11.82 6.10
C VAL A 52 -5.47 -12.35 5.66
N ILE A 53 -4.92 -13.31 6.40
CA ILE A 53 -3.75 -14.08 5.98
C ILE A 53 -4.28 -15.38 5.40
N ALA A 54 -3.98 -15.65 4.13
CA ALA A 54 -4.50 -16.84 3.45
C ALA A 54 -3.43 -17.55 2.62
N THR A 55 -3.81 -18.73 2.11
CA THR A 55 -2.96 -19.66 1.35
C THR A 55 -1.81 -20.26 2.16
N LYS A 56 -1.12 -21.25 1.58
CA LYS A 56 0.08 -21.87 2.17
C LYS A 56 1.26 -20.92 2.34
N TYR A 57 1.24 -19.75 1.72
CA TYR A 57 2.32 -18.77 1.75
C TYR A 57 2.08 -17.62 2.74
N ASN A 58 1.00 -17.68 3.54
CA ASN A 58 0.64 -16.63 4.51
C ASN A 58 0.60 -15.23 3.87
N ILE A 59 0.02 -15.14 2.68
CA ILE A 59 -0.06 -13.88 1.93
C ILE A 59 -1.16 -13.01 2.55
N PRO A 60 -0.90 -11.71 2.83
CA PRO A 60 -1.92 -10.79 3.30
C PRO A 60 -2.83 -10.35 2.15
N PHE A 61 -4.15 -10.54 2.30
CA PHE A 61 -5.19 -10.10 1.36
C PHE A 61 -6.10 -9.06 2.01
N LEU A 62 -6.18 -7.87 1.40
CA LEU A 62 -7.20 -6.89 1.73
C LEU A 62 -8.43 -7.13 0.87
N LEU A 63 -9.50 -7.65 1.46
CA LEU A 63 -10.72 -7.94 0.72
C LEU A 63 -11.49 -6.63 0.44
N LYS A 64 -12.00 -6.46 -0.79
CA LYS A 64 -12.82 -5.30 -1.19
C LYS A 64 -14.24 -5.41 -0.61
N LYS A 65 -14.33 -5.41 0.72
CA LYS A 65 -15.57 -5.44 1.49
C LYS A 65 -15.53 -4.30 2.52
N PRO A 66 -15.89 -3.06 2.12
CA PRO A 66 -15.81 -1.91 3.01
C PRO A 66 -16.74 -2.09 4.21
N ASN A 67 -16.41 -1.43 5.32
CA ASN A 67 -17.15 -1.43 6.58
C ASN A 67 -17.22 -2.80 7.26
N VAL A 68 -16.30 -3.70 6.92
CA VAL A 68 -16.17 -5.03 7.52
C VAL A 68 -14.73 -5.24 7.97
N GLY A 69 -14.53 -6.02 9.02
CA GLY A 69 -13.23 -6.25 9.63
C GLY A 69 -13.06 -5.48 10.93
N ASN A 70 -12.13 -5.94 11.76
CA ASN A 70 -11.91 -5.35 13.07
C ASN A 70 -10.97 -4.16 12.97
N VAL A 71 -11.30 -3.11 13.72
CA VAL A 71 -10.37 -2.02 13.98
C VAL A 71 -9.59 -2.46 15.22
N SER A 72 -8.36 -2.93 15.02
CA SER A 72 -7.38 -3.02 16.11
C SER A 72 -7.01 -1.63 16.61
#